data_AF-A0A081NHC2-F1
#
_entry.id   AF-A0A081NHC2-F1
#
_cell.length_a   1.000
_cell.length_b   1.000
_cell.length_c   1.000
_cell.angle_alpha   90.00
_cell.angle_beta   90.00
_cell.angle_gamma   90.00
#
_symmetry.space_group_name_H-M   'P 1'
#
loop_
_entity.id
_entity.type
_entity.pdbx_description
1 polymer ?
#
loop_
_entity_poly.entity_id
_entity_poly.type
_entity_poly.pdbx_seq_one_letter_code
_entity_poly.pdbx_strand_id
1 'polypeptide(L)' 'MTIKSDPLAVLLAVKSEMKTELSDELLKACYQLQSEHQYDKERTTMKKMQALVEKAIASDEEDVSL' A
#
# COMPACT_ATOMS: atom_id res chain seq x y z
N MET A 1 25.84 7.64 12.92
CA MET A 1 24.54 6.99 13.18
C MET A 1 23.88 6.80 11.83
N THR A 2 23.68 5.56 11.39
CA THR A 2 22.88 5.30 10.19
C THR A 2 21.43 5.62 10.55
N ILE A 3 20.90 6.68 9.95
CA ILE A 3 19.46 6.97 9.99
C ILE A 3 18.81 5.78 9.29
N LYS A 4 18.36 4.77 10.05
CA LYS A 4 17.51 3.72 9.50
C LYS A 4 16.19 4.40 9.19
N SER A 5 16.06 4.89 7.96
CA SER A 5 14.81 5.46 7.48
C SER A 5 13.75 4.38 7.59
N ASP A 6 12.66 4.71 8.29
CA ASP A 6 11.47 3.87 8.33
C ASP A 6 10.96 3.68 6.89
N PRO A 7 10.89 2.45 6.37
CA PRO A 7 10.56 2.22 4.96
C PRO A 7 9.18 2.77 4.58
N LEU A 8 8.20 2.75 5.49
CA LEU A 8 6.88 3.31 5.25
C LEU A 8 6.93 4.84 5.17
N ALA A 9 7.73 5.49 6.03
CA ALA A 9 7.93 6.93 5.97
C ALA A 9 8.55 7.36 4.64
N VAL A 10 9.49 6.58 4.10
CA VAL A 10 10.08 6.84 2.77
C VAL A 10 9.03 6.68 1.66
N LEU A 11 8.21 5.62 1.71
CA LEU A 11 7.15 5.39 0.72
C LEU A 11 6.12 6.53 0.69
N LEU A 12 5.74 7.04 1.87
CA LEU A 12 4.83 8.19 1.99
C LEU A 12 5.47 9.48 1.45
N ALA A 13 6.76 9.71 1.72
CA ALA A 13 7.49 10.86 1.17
C ALA A 13 7.55 10.81 -0.36
N VAL A 14 7.92 9.66 -0.94
CA VAL A 14 7.95 9.47 -2.40
C VAL A 14 6.57 9.66 -3.01
N LYS A 15 5.52 9.11 -2.39
CA LYS A 15 4.13 9.34 -2.83
C LYS A 15 3.80 10.84 -2.87
N SER A 16 4.16 11.59 -1.82
CA SER A 16 3.94 13.03 -1.74
C SER A 16 4.71 13.80 -2.80
N GLU A 17 5.96 13.40 -3.10
CA GLU A 17 6.77 14.02 -4.16
C GLU A 17 6.20 13.75 -5.56
N MET A 18 5.69 12.54 -5.79
CA MET A 18 5.11 12.13 -7.06
C MET A 18 3.70 12.67 -7.30
N LYS A 19 3.08 13.34 -6.31
CA LYS A 19 1.72 13.90 -6.38
C LYS A 19 0.69 12.89 -6.90
N THR A 20 0.77 11.65 -6.43
CA THR A 20 -0.18 10.61 -6.83
C THR A 20 -1.46 10.70 -6.02
N GLU A 21 -2.58 10.29 -6.63
CA GLU A 21 -3.90 10.20 -5.98
C GLU A 21 -4.04 8.92 -5.12
N LEU A 22 -2.97 8.13 -5.01
CA LEU A 22 -2.95 6.89 -4.25
C LEU A 22 -3.30 7.15 -2.78
N SER A 23 -4.30 6.48 -2.20
CA SER A 23 -4.63 6.64 -0.78
C SER A 23 -3.46 6.27 0.16
N ASP A 24 -3.21 7.11 1.17
CA ASP A 24 -2.24 6.81 2.25
C ASP A 24 -2.63 5.54 3.02
N GLU A 25 -3.92 5.31 3.20
CA GLU A 25 -4.44 4.15 3.92
C GLU A 25 -4.21 2.86 3.13
N LEU A 26 -4.42 2.89 1.81
CA LEU A 26 -4.11 1.76 0.93
C LEU A 26 -2.61 1.44 0.94
N LEU A 27 -1.75 2.46 0.86
CA LEU A 27 -0.31 2.29 0.90
C LEU A 27 0.15 1.66 2.23
N LYS A 28 -0.40 2.13 3.36
CA LYS A 28 -0.12 1.58 4.70
C LYS A 28 -0.59 0.13 4.83
N ALA A 29 -1.78 -0.19 4.36
CA ALA A 29 -2.33 -1.55 4.41
C ALA A 29 -1.49 -2.54 3.58
N CYS A 30 -1.09 -2.14 2.37
CA CYS A 30 -0.18 -2.90 1.52
C CYS A 30 1.18 -3.12 2.17
N TYR A 31 1.77 -2.06 2.77
CA TYR A 31 3.04 -2.15 3.48
C TYR A 31 2.97 -3.10 4.69
N GLN A 32 1.92 -2.98 5.50
CA GLN A 32 1.74 -3.84 6.67
C GLN A 32 1.62 -5.31 6.27
N LEU A 33 0.78 -5.61 5.26
CA LEU A 33 0.62 -6.96 4.73
C LEU A 33 1.95 -7.51 4.21
N GLN A 34 2.73 -6.69 3.50
CA GLN A 34 4.06 -7.09 3.03
C GLN A 34 5.00 -7.36 4.20
N SER A 35 5.04 -6.50 5.21
CA SER A 35 5.90 -6.64 6.40
C SER A 35 5.56 -7.90 7.20
N GLU A 36 4.29 -8.19 7.39
CA GLU A 36 3.79 -9.37 8.12
C GLU A 36 4.16 -10.68 7.40
N HIS A 37 4.17 -10.66 6.07
CA HIS A 37 4.46 -11.84 5.25
C HIS A 37 5.80 -11.77 4.49
N GLN A 38 6.74 -10.90 4.88
CA GLN A 38 7.98 -10.68 4.11
C GLN A 38 8.90 -11.91 4.06
N TYR A 39 8.78 -12.80 5.04
CA TYR A 39 9.52 -14.07 5.12
C TYR A 39 8.67 -15.27 4.73
N ASP A 40 7.41 -15.02 4.37
CA ASP A 40 6.50 -16.05 3.92
C ASP A 40 6.94 -16.50 2.52
N LYS A 41 7.36 -17.76 2.41
CA LYS A 41 7.84 -18.33 1.14
C LYS A 41 6.70 -18.59 0.16
N GLU A 42 5.47 -18.59 0.66
CA GLU A 42 4.29 -18.68 -0.18
C GLU A 42 4.06 -17.35 -0.90
N ARG A 43 3.99 -17.39 -2.24
CA ARG A 43 3.72 -16.22 -3.11
C ARG A 43 2.33 -15.60 -2.92
N THR A 44 1.63 -15.93 -1.84
CA THR A 44 0.27 -15.48 -1.52
C THR A 44 0.20 -14.01 -1.14
N THR A 45 1.28 -13.42 -0.65
CA THR A 45 1.33 -12.00 -0.26
C THR A 45 0.97 -11.08 -1.41
N MET A 46 1.49 -11.34 -2.61
CA MET A 46 1.16 -10.56 -3.81
C MET A 46 -0.33 -10.67 -4.18
N LYS A 47 -0.92 -11.85 -4.06
CA LYS A 47 -2.36 -12.05 -4.33
C LYS A 47 -3.23 -11.30 -3.31
N LYS A 48 -2.85 -11.31 -2.04
CA LYS A 48 -3.54 -10.57 -0.98
C LYS A 48 -3.42 -9.05 -1.19
N MET A 49 -2.25 -8.56 -1.60
CA MET A 49 -2.06 -7.15 -1.95
C MET A 49 -2.92 -6.76 -3.15
N GLN A 50 -2.99 -7.61 -4.19
CA GLN A 50 -3.84 -7.37 -5.34
C GLN A 50 -5.32 -7.23 -4.92
N ALA A 51 -5.82 -8.14 -4.07
CA ALA A 51 -7.19 -8.07 -3.59
C ALA A 51 -7.49 -6.79 -2.79
N LEU A 52 -6.52 -6.27 -2.02
CA LEU A 52 -6.67 -5.00 -1.30
C LEU A 52 -6.80 -3.82 -2.28
N VAL A 53 -6.00 -3.81 -3.35
CA VAL A 53 -6.06 -2.77 -4.39
C VAL A 53 -7.37 -2.85 -5.17
N GLU A 54 -7.77 -4.04 -5.59
CA GLU A 54 -9.04 -4.26 -6.31
C GLU A 54 -10.24 -3.79 -5.49
N LYS A 55 -10.24 -4.07 -4.18
CA LYS A 55 -11.28 -3.59 -3.27
C LYS A 55 -11.29 -2.07 -3.16
N ALA A 56 -10.11 -1.44 -3.04
CA ALA A 56 -10.01 0.01 -2.93
C ALA A 56 -10.52 0.70 -4.20
N ILE A 57 -10.19 0.17 -5.38
CA ILE A 57 -10.69 0.70 -6.66
C ILE A 57 -12.21 0.54 -6.75
N ALA A 58 -12.75 -0.64 -6.41
CA ALA A 58 -14.19 -0.89 -6.47
C ALA A 58 -14.98 0.04 -5.53
N SER A 59 -14.44 0.36 -4.35
CA SER A 59 -15.06 1.32 -3.42
C SER A 59 -14.99 2.77 -3.90
N ASP A 60 -14.00 3.14 -4.72
CA ASP A 60 -13.88 4.47 -5.33
C ASP A 60 -14.91 4.66 -6.46
N GLU A 61 -15.19 3.61 -7.24
CA GLU A 61 -16.18 3.65 -8.32
C GLU A 61 -17.64 3.74 -7.84
N GLU A 62 -17.93 3.30 -6.62
CA GLU A 62 -19.27 3.44 -6.01
C GLU A 62 -19.60 4.88 -5.57
N ASP A 63 -18.60 5.75 -5.39
CA ASP A 63 -18.79 7.16 -4.96
C ASP A 63 -19.02 8.13 -6.14
N VAL A 64 -18.69 7.74 -7.38
CA VAL A 64 -18.86 8.58 -8.59
C VAL A 64 -20.27 8.47 -9.21
N SER A 65 -21.14 7.64 -8.65
CA SER A 65 -22.53 7.47 -9.09
C SER A 65 -23.52 8.23 -8.19
N LEU A 66 -23.48 9.57 -8.20
CA LEU A 66 -24.52 10.44 -7.60
C LEU A 66 -24.73 11.74 -8.41
#